data_AF-A0A7Y8U2F1-F1
#
_entry.id   AF-A0A7Y8U2F1-F1
#
_cell.length_a   1.000
_cell.length_b   1.000
_cell.length_c   1.000
_cell.angle_alpha   90.00
_cell.angle_beta   90.00
_cell.angle_gamma   90.00
#
_symmetry.space_group_name_H-M   'P 1'
#
loop_
_entity.id
_entity.type
_entity.pdbx_description
1 polymer ?
#
loop_
_entity_poly.entity_id
_entity_poly.type
_entity_poly.pdbx_seq_one_letter_code
_entity_poly.pdbx_strand_id
1 'polypeptide(L)' 'MLQFTDLNHTKHTIHLANMTNMVYRLQNGAHIITFHMLGNHIVPATVDRVTAERLIQELGAN' A
#
# COMPACT_ATOMS: atom_id res chain seq x y z
N MET A 1 9.24 -8.36 -5.07
CA MET A 1 7.98 -8.69 -4.37
C MET A 1 7.92 -7.81 -3.15
N LEU A 2 6.89 -6.98 -3.00
CA LEU A 2 6.70 -6.19 -1.79
C LEU A 2 5.80 -6.95 -0.83
N GLN A 3 6.21 -7.04 0.44
CA GLN A 3 5.43 -7.69 1.48
C GLN A 3 5.26 -6.77 2.68
N PHE A 4 4.05 -6.78 3.24
CA PHE A 4 3.73 -6.05 4.46
C PHE A 4 2.52 -6.70 5.13
N THR A 5 2.34 -6.39 6.42
CA THR A 5 1.14 -6.78 7.18
C THR A 5 0.32 -5.53 7.43
N ASP A 6 -0.99 -5.60 7.22
CA ASP A 6 -1.89 -4.49 7.51
C ASP A 6 -2.34 -4.47 8.99
N LEU A 7 -3.09 -3.45 9.38
CA LEU A 7 -3.64 -3.35 10.74
C LEU A 7 -4.71 -4.41 11.05
N ASN A 8 -5.21 -5.12 10.03
CA ASN A 8 -6.10 -6.28 10.19
C ASN A 8 -5.30 -7.59 10.33
N HIS A 9 -3.98 -7.53 10.48
CA HIS A 9 -3.08 -8.68 10.57
C HIS A 9 -3.08 -9.56 9.30
N THR A 10 -3.53 -9.03 8.17
CA THR A 10 -3.49 -9.70 6.87
C THR A 10 -2.13 -9.45 6.22
N LYS A 11 -1.48 -10.52 5.78
CA LYS A 11 -0.24 -10.44 5.00
C LYS A 11 -0.57 -10.18 3.54
N HIS A 12 -0.07 -9.07 3.03
CA HIS A 12 -0.19 -8.68 1.63
C HIS A 12 1.11 -8.98 0.89
N THR A 13 0.98 -9.48 -0.33
CA THR A 13 2.10 -9.70 -1.25
C THR A 13 1.79 -9.01 -2.57
N ILE A 14 2.53 -7.95 -2.88
CA ILE A 14 2.35 -7.15 -4.09
C ILE A 14 3.46 -7.48 -5.10
N HIS A 15 3.05 -7.96 -6.27
CA HIS A 15 3.93 -8.12 -7.42
C HIS A 15 4.15 -6.76 -8.07
N LEU A 16 5.28 -6.10 -7.76
CA LEU A 16 5.59 -4.75 -8.26
C LEU A 16 5.57 -4.63 -9.79
N ALA A 17 5.90 -5.71 -10.51
CA ALA A 17 5.81 -5.75 -11.98
C ALA A 17 4.38 -5.53 -12.51
N ASN A 18 3.37 -5.76 -11.67
CA ASN A 18 1.96 -5.56 -11.99
C ASN A 18 1.39 -4.29 -11.37
N MET A 19 2.19 -3.51 -10.64
CA MET A 19 1.73 -2.28 -9.98
C MET A 19 1.86 -1.10 -10.94
N THR A 20 0.77 -0.35 -11.11
CA THR A 20 0.74 0.84 -11.98
C THR A 20 0.88 2.13 -11.19
N ASN A 21 0.29 2.19 -10.00
CA ASN A 21 0.38 3.35 -9.13
C ASN A 21 0.20 2.96 -7.66
N MET A 22 0.74 3.77 -6.75
CA MET A 22 0.44 3.72 -5.34
C MET A 22 -0.09 5.08 -4.89
N VAL A 23 -1.25 5.06 -4.23
CA VAL A 23 -1.86 6.27 -3.65
C VAL A 23 -1.82 6.17 -2.14
N TYR A 24 -1.27 7.19 -1.49
CA TYR A 24 -1.28 7.32 -0.04
C TYR A 24 -2.33 8.35 0.41
N ARG A 25 -3.09 8.00 1.45
CA ARG A 25 -4.06 8.89 2.08
C ARG A 25 -3.96 8.78 3.61
N LEU A 26 -3.98 9.93 4.28
CA LEU A 26 -4.23 10.02 5.71
C LEU A 26 -5.69 10.40 5.92
N GLN A 27 -6.49 9.51 6.50
CA GLN A 27 -7.92 9.74 6.71
C GLN A 27 -8.29 9.41 8.16
N ASN A 28 -8.82 10.39 8.90
CA ASN A 28 -9.22 10.24 10.30
C ASN A 28 -8.13 9.61 11.19
N GLY A 29 -6.86 9.95 10.95
CA GLY A 29 -5.72 9.41 11.69
C GLY A 29 -5.25 8.01 11.24
N ALA A 30 -5.93 7.39 10.28
CA ALA A 30 -5.52 6.11 9.70
C ALA A 30 -4.70 6.32 8.41
N HIS A 31 -3.57 5.61 8.30
CA HIS A 31 -2.74 5.60 7.10
C HIS A 31 -3.26 4.55 6.13
N ILE A 32 -3.75 4.98 4.97
CA ILE A 32 -4.33 4.12 3.93
C ILE A 32 -3.42 4.16 2.71
N ILE A 33 -2.94 2.99 2.31
CA ILE A 33 -2.20 2.79 1.06
C ILE A 33 -3.11 2.05 0.08
N THR A 34 -3.23 2.55 -1.14
CA THR A 34 -3.99 1.90 -2.21
C THR A 34 -3.06 1.56 -3.36
N PHE A 35 -2.96 0.27 -3.68
CA PHE A 35 -2.20 -0.22 -4.82
C PHE A 35 -3.13 -0.37 -6.03
N HIS A 36 -2.82 0.35 -7.10
CA HIS A 36 -3.43 0.15 -8.40
C HIS A 36 -2.57 -0.85 -9.17
N MET A 37 -3.19 -1.90 -9.68
CA MET A 37 -2.52 -2.96 -10.42
C MET A 37 -2.93 -2.92 -11.89
N LEU A 38 -2.22 -3.64 -12.76
CA LEU A 38 -2.62 -3.85 -14.15
C LEU A 38 -4.06 -4.41 -14.21
N GLY A 39 -4.87 -3.86 -15.12
CA GLY A 39 -6.30 -4.14 -15.18
C GLY A 39 -7.12 -3.35 -14.16
N ASN A 40 -8.32 -3.83 -13.82
CA ASN A 40 -9.23 -3.17 -12.89
C ASN A 40 -9.09 -3.70 -11.46
N HIS A 41 -7.85 -3.94 -11.01
CA HIS A 41 -7.55 -4.49 -9.70
C HIS A 41 -6.98 -3.42 -8.77
N ILE A 42 -7.59 -3.28 -7.59
CA ILE A 42 -7.21 -2.29 -6.58
C ILE A 42 -7.12 -2.99 -5.23
N VAL A 43 -6.03 -2.75 -4.50
CA VAL A 43 -5.81 -3.31 -3.16
C VAL A 43 -5.62 -2.16 -2.16
N PRO A 44 -6.65 -1.80 -1.39
CA PRO A 44 -6.50 -0.89 -0.26
C PRO A 44 -6.01 -1.65 0.97
N ALA A 45 -5.09 -1.05 1.71
CA ALA A 45 -4.64 -1.54 3.01
C ALA A 45 -4.47 -0.39 3.99
N THR A 46 -4.99 -0.58 5.20
CA THR A 46 -4.73 0.33 6.32
C THR A 46 -3.54 -0.18 7.09
N VAL A 47 -2.52 0.65 7.26
CA VAL A 47 -1.24 0.26 7.85
C VAL A 47 -0.88 1.20 9.01
N ASP A 48 0.06 0.80 9.86
CA ASP A 48 0.65 1.73 10.82
C ASP A 48 1.53 2.78 10.12
N ARG A 49 1.91 3.82 10.86
CA ARG A 49 2.75 4.92 10.37
C ARG A 49 4.09 4.43 9.82
N VAL A 50 4.75 3.51 10.52
CA VAL A 50 6.10 3.03 10.16
C VAL A 50 6.06 2.28 8.83
N THR A 51 5.04 1.47 8.64
CA THR A 51 4.78 0.72 7.42
C THR A 51 4.40 1.68 6.29
N ALA A 52 3.55 2.67 6.53
CA ALA A 52 3.23 3.69 5.53
C ALA A 52 4.49 4.44 5.06
N GLU A 53 5.31 4.93 5.99
CA GLU A 53 6.56 5.66 5.69
C GLU A 53 7.52 4.80 4.87
N ARG A 54 7.69 3.53 5.24
CA ARG A 54 8.50 2.57 4.48
C ARG A 54 7.97 2.41 3.05
N LEU A 55 6.67 2.20 2.89
CA LEU A 55 6.06 1.98 1.57
C LEU A 55 6.19 3.22 0.67
N ILE A 56 6.03 4.42 1.24
CA ILE A 56 6.21 5.69 0.52
C ILE A 56 7.66 5.87 0.09
N GLN A 57 8.63 5.54 0.95
CA GLN A 57 10.05 5.62 0.62
C GLN A 57 10.47 4.60 -0.46
N GLU A 58 9.96 3.38 -0.39
CA GLU A 58 10.32 2.30 -1.34
C GLU A 58 9.68 2.49 -2.73
N LEU A 59 8.45 3.01 -2.80
CA LEU A 59 7.67 3.02 -4.04
C LEU A 59 7.44 4.41 -4.64
N GLY A 60 7.60 5.48 -3.86
CA GLY A 60 7.16 6.81 -4.23
C GLY A 60 5.63 6.94 -4.16
N ALA A 61 5.14 7.93 -3.42
CA ALA A 61 3.72 8.26 -3.43
C ALA A 61 3.45 9.36 -4.48
N ASN A 62 2.48 9.10 -5.36
CA ASN A 62 1.89 10.13 -6.22
C ASN A 62 0.69 10.78 -5.53
#